data_AF-A0A117UZT5-F1
#
_entry.id   AF-A0A117UZT5-F1
#
_cell.length_a   1.000
_cell.length_b   1.000
_cell.length_c   1.000
_cell.angle_alpha   90.00
_cell.angle_beta   90.00
_cell.angle_gamma   90.00
#
_symmetry.space_group_name_H-M   'P 1'
#
loop_
_entity.id
_entity.type
_entity.pdbx_description
1 polymer ?
#
loop_
_entity_poly.entity_id
_entity_poly.type
_entity_poly.pdbx_seq_one_letter_code
_entity_poly.pdbx_strand_id
1 'polypeptide(L)'
;MADYIPIGVSMTARQAERLQALAEKQGTSISETTRNLINIALPFAEHGHGIDFVRLITMIELNTLVLDTLLQKASPEDADRLLDLAIEYTKKYHGA
;
A
#
# COMPACT_ATOMS: atom_id res chain seq x y z
N MET A 1 18.57 19.30 -6.20
CA MET A 1 18.87 18.07 -5.43
C MET A 1 18.44 18.34 -4.00
N ALA A 2 17.85 17.37 -3.31
CA ALA A 2 17.51 17.53 -1.90
C ALA A 2 18.77 17.37 -1.04
N ASP A 3 18.91 18.22 -0.01
CA ASP A 3 20.01 18.13 0.94
C ASP A 3 19.69 17.06 1.99
N TYR A 4 20.39 15.93 1.92
CA TYR A 4 20.18 14.81 2.84
C TYR A 4 21.10 14.91 4.06
N ILE A 5 20.53 14.80 5.25
CA ILE A 5 21.27 14.68 6.51
C ILE A 5 21.46 13.20 6.84
N PRO A 6 22.69 12.70 7.01
CA PRO A 6 22.93 11.29 7.33
C PRO A 6 22.50 10.99 8.76
N ILE A 7 21.62 10.00 8.93
CA ILE A 7 21.17 9.50 10.23
C ILE A 7 21.48 8.00 10.29
N GLY A 8 22.24 7.58 11.31
CA GLY A 8 22.55 6.16 11.54
C GLY A 8 21.38 5.43 12.19
N VAL A 9 20.99 4.28 11.63
CA VAL A 9 19.93 3.42 12.17
C VAL A 9 20.46 2.00 12.28
N SER A 10 20.36 1.41 13.47
CA SER A 10 20.65 -0.02 13.68
C SER A 10 19.41 -0.85 13.36
N MET A 11 19.61 -1.95 12.64
CA MET A 11 18.55 -2.87 12.24
C MET A 11 18.95 -4.31 12.58
N THR A 12 17.96 -5.17 12.76
CA THR A 12 18.21 -6.63 12.83
C THR A 12 18.63 -7.16 11.44
N ALA A 13 19.37 -8.27 11.40
CA ALA A 13 19.76 -8.91 10.14
C ALA A 13 18.56 -9.17 9.21
N ARG A 14 17.46 -9.70 9.77
CA ARG A 14 16.22 -9.94 9.02
C ARG A 14 15.59 -8.66 8.45
N GLN A 15 15.66 -7.55 9.17
CA GLN A 15 15.15 -6.27 8.66
C GLN A 15 16.01 -5.77 7.49
N ALA A 16 17.34 -5.85 7.62
CA ALA A 16 18.27 -5.47 6.56
C ALA A 16 18.07 -6.33 5.30
N GLU A 17 17.94 -7.65 5.43
CA GLU A 17 17.67 -8.57 4.31
C GLU A 17 16.36 -8.24 3.58
N ARG A 18 15.28 -8.02 4.32
CA ARG A 18 13.97 -7.67 3.72
C ARG A 18 14.01 -6.33 3.00
N LEU A 19 14.72 -5.37 3.55
CA LEU A 19 14.88 -4.04 2.96
C LEU A 19 15.73 -4.08 1.70
N GLN A 20 16.83 -4.85 1.71
CA GLN A 20 17.66 -5.12 0.55
C GLN A 20 16.83 -5.76 -0.58
N ALA A 21 16.09 -6.83 -0.30
CA ALA A 21 15.26 -7.51 -1.29
C ALA A 21 14.18 -6.58 -1.88
N LEU A 22 13.61 -5.69 -1.06
CA LEU A 22 12.64 -4.70 -1.52
C LEU A 22 13.28 -3.67 -2.46
N ALA A 23 14.45 -3.17 -2.10
CA ALA A 23 15.20 -2.20 -2.91
C ALA A 23 15.58 -2.79 -4.27
N GLU A 24 16.07 -4.03 -4.30
CA GLU A 24 16.37 -4.76 -5.53
C GLU A 24 15.14 -4.94 -6.41
N LYS A 25 14.00 -5.35 -5.82
CA LYS A 25 12.73 -5.49 -6.54
C LYS A 25 12.25 -4.17 -7.17
N GLN A 26 12.50 -3.05 -6.50
CA GLN A 26 12.09 -1.71 -6.94
C GLN A 26 13.11 -1.03 -7.84
N GLY A 27 14.31 -1.59 -8.00
CA GLY A 27 15.41 -0.96 -8.74
C GLY A 27 15.95 0.31 -8.07
N THR A 28 15.79 0.45 -6.74
CA THR A 28 16.22 1.63 -5.97
C THR A 28 17.35 1.29 -5.01
N SER A 29 18.02 2.31 -4.47
CA SER A 29 19.01 2.09 -3.40
C SER A 29 18.33 1.76 -2.07
N ILE A 30 19.02 1.03 -1.19
CA ILE A 30 18.54 0.78 0.19
C ILE A 30 18.18 2.11 0.88
N SER A 31 19.03 3.13 0.72
CA SER A 31 18.80 4.44 1.36
C SER A 31 17.52 5.11 0.85
N GLU A 32 17.23 5.00 -0.44
CA GLU A 32 16.01 5.53 -1.04
C GLU A 32 14.77 4.75 -0.60
N THR A 33 14.82 3.42 -0.64
CA THR A 33 13.73 2.57 -0.14
C THR A 33 13.43 2.86 1.33
N THR A 34 14.45 3.00 2.18
CA THR A 34 14.26 3.37 3.59
C THR A 34 13.58 4.72 3.74
N ARG A 35 14.04 5.74 3.01
CA ARG A 35 13.41 7.08 3.04
C ARG A 35 11.95 7.03 2.59
N ASN A 36 11.65 6.26 1.54
CA ASN A 36 10.27 6.11 1.07
C ASN A 36 9.38 5.44 2.11
N LEU A 37 9.88 4.40 2.79
CA LEU A 37 9.16 3.77 3.90
C LEU A 37 8.94 4.72 5.07
N ILE A 38 9.94 5.55 5.41
CA ILE A 38 9.81 6.59 6.45
C ILE A 38 8.76 7.62 6.03
N ASN A 39 8.79 8.11 4.79
CA ASN A 39 7.81 9.08 4.28
C ASN A 39 6.38 8.55 4.32
N ILE A 40 6.19 7.23 4.15
CA ILE A 40 4.89 6.59 4.30
C ILE A 40 4.50 6.47 5.77
N ALA A 41 5.38 5.96 6.63
CA ALA A 41 5.03 5.59 8.00
C ALA A 41 5.04 6.75 9.00
N LEU A 42 5.93 7.74 8.82
CA LEU A 42 6.11 8.85 9.76
C LEU A 42 4.84 9.69 9.92
N PRO A 43 4.11 10.08 8.86
CA PRO A 43 2.86 10.83 9.02
C PRO A 43 1.83 10.10 9.89
N PHE A 44 1.70 8.77 9.77
CA PHE A 44 0.80 8.01 10.63
C PHE A 44 1.25 8.05 12.09
N ALA A 45 2.55 7.87 12.33
CA ALA A 45 3.13 7.93 13.67
C ALA A 45 2.95 9.31 14.31
N GLU A 46 3.13 10.40 13.56
CA GLU A 46 2.93 11.78 14.01
C GLU A 46 1.50 12.04 14.48
N HIS A 47 0.51 11.38 13.87
CA HIS A 47 -0.90 11.48 14.26
C HIS A 47 -1.31 10.47 15.35
N GLY A 48 -0.33 9.82 15.99
CA GLY A 48 -0.58 8.83 17.05
C GLY A 48 -1.18 7.52 16.53
N HIS A 49 -1.11 7.28 15.23
CA HIS A 49 -1.62 6.06 14.61
C HIS A 49 -0.52 5.01 14.54
N GLY A 50 -0.72 3.91 15.25
CA GLY A 50 -0.08 2.63 14.89
C GLY A 50 -0.90 1.97 13.78
N ILE A 51 -0.23 1.46 12.74
CA ILE A 51 -0.91 0.65 11.73
C ILE A 51 -1.09 -0.75 12.29
N ASP A 52 -2.29 -1.05 12.78
CA ASP A 52 -2.74 -2.43 12.96
C ASP A 52 -3.14 -2.96 11.57
N PHE A 53 -2.22 -3.68 10.93
CA PHE A 53 -2.44 -4.21 9.59
C PHE A 53 -3.62 -5.18 9.52
N VAL A 54 -3.88 -5.94 10.58
CA VAL A 54 -5.03 -6.85 10.61
C VAL A 54 -6.31 -6.04 10.60
N ARG A 55 -6.41 -5.03 11.47
CA ARG A 55 -7.56 -4.14 11.52
C ARG A 55 -7.75 -3.37 10.21
N LEU A 56 -6.67 -2.90 9.60
CA LEU A 56 -6.72 -2.21 8.31
C LEU A 56 -7.27 -3.11 7.22
N ILE A 57 -6.76 -4.34 7.10
CA ILE A 57 -7.25 -5.33 6.12
C ILE A 57 -8.73 -5.64 6.38
N THR A 58 -9.13 -5.83 7.63
CA THR A 58 -10.53 -6.07 7.99
C THR A 58 -11.44 -4.91 7.60
N MET A 59 -11.00 -3.65 7.77
CA MET A 59 -11.78 -2.49 7.36
C MET A 59 -11.90 -2.38 5.84
N ILE A 60 -10.82 -2.72 5.10
CA ILE A 60 -10.86 -2.78 3.63
C ILE A 60 -11.88 -3.83 3.18
N GLU A 61 -11.81 -5.04 3.75
CA GLU A 61 -12.70 -6.15 3.39
C GLU A 61 -14.17 -5.84 3.72
N LEU A 62 -14.42 -5.24 4.89
CA LEU A 62 -15.75 -4.81 5.29
C LEU A 62 -16.32 -3.80 4.29
N ASN A 63 -15.52 -2.82 3.85
CA ASN A 63 -15.96 -1.83 2.87
C ASN A 63 -16.27 -2.49 1.52
N THR A 64 -15.43 -3.42 1.05
CA THR A 64 -15.69 -4.20 -0.17
C THR A 64 -17.02 -4.94 -0.06
N LEU A 65 -17.24 -5.68 1.03
CA LEU A 65 -18.48 -6.45 1.23
C LEU A 65 -19.72 -5.57 1.29
N VAL A 66 -19.63 -4.41 1.96
CA VAL A 66 -20.72 -3.44 2.03
C VAL A 66 -21.04 -2.89 0.64
N LEU A 67 -20.02 -2.51 -0.13
CA LEU A 67 -20.19 -2.02 -1.50
C LEU A 67 -20.80 -3.07 -2.41
N ASP A 68 -20.32 -4.31 -2.36
CA ASP A 68 -20.87 -5.44 -3.12
C ASP A 68 -22.34 -5.68 -2.78
N THR A 69 -22.67 -5.67 -1.48
CA THR A 69 -24.06 -5.83 -1.03
C THR A 69 -24.96 -4.70 -1.53
N LEU A 70 -24.47 -3.46 -1.54
CA LEU A 70 -25.22 -2.31 -2.04
C LEU A 70 -25.41 -2.38 -3.56
N LEU A 71 -24.37 -2.77 -4.30
CA LEU A 71 -24.40 -2.93 -5.75
C LEU A 71 -25.35 -4.06 -6.17
N GLN A 72 -25.27 -5.23 -5.52
CA GLN A 72 -26.20 -6.32 -5.76
C GLN A 72 -27.66 -5.92 -5.53
N LYS A 73 -27.93 -5.02 -4.58
CA LYS A 73 -29.29 -4.49 -4.34
C LYS A 73 -29.72 -3.45 -5.37
N ALA A 74 -28.79 -2.61 -5.83
CA ALA A 74 -29.10 -1.46 -6.70
C ALA A 74 -29.14 -1.84 -8.18
N SER A 75 -28.21 -2.68 -8.64
CA SER A 75 -28.14 -3.20 -10.01
C SER A 75 -27.55 -4.62 -9.99
N PRO A 76 -28.38 -5.65 -9.73
CA PRO A 76 -27.92 -7.04 -9.66
C PRO A 76 -27.25 -7.52 -10.94
N GLU A 77 -27.68 -6.99 -12.09
CA GLU A 77 -27.23 -7.43 -13.41
C GLU A 77 -25.83 -6.91 -13.76
N ASP A 78 -25.43 -5.78 -13.17
CA ASP A 78 -24.12 -5.18 -13.37
C ASP A 78 -23.12 -5.58 -12.27
N ALA A 79 -23.60 -5.99 -11.10
CA ALA A 79 -22.81 -6.27 -9.90
C ALA A 79 -21.66 -7.26 -10.18
N ASP A 80 -21.93 -8.35 -10.88
CA ASP A 80 -20.95 -9.41 -11.15
C ASP A 80 -19.83 -8.97 -12.12
N ARG A 81 -20.05 -7.92 -12.92
CA ARG A 81 -19.09 -7.47 -13.95
C ARG A 81 -18.30 -6.24 -13.56
N LEU A 82 -18.67 -5.54 -12.49
CA LEU A 82 -18.06 -4.27 -12.12
C LEU A 82 -16.59 -4.39 -11.72
N LEU A 83 -16.22 -5.46 -11.01
CA LEU A 83 -14.82 -5.71 -10.64
C LEU A 83 -13.96 -5.97 -11.89
N ASP A 84 -14.47 -6.77 -12.83
CA ASP A 84 -13.78 -7.04 -14.10
C ASP A 84 -13.60 -5.75 -14.92
N LEU A 85 -14.65 -4.92 -15.01
CA LEU A 85 -14.60 -3.62 -15.67
C LEU A 85 -13.59 -2.67 -15.00
N ALA A 86 -13.54 -2.64 -13.67
CA ALA A 86 -12.57 -1.84 -12.94
C ALA A 86 -11.12 -2.28 -13.20
N ILE A 87 -10.87 -3.60 -13.28
CA ILE A 87 -9.57 -4.17 -13.64
C ILE A 87 -9.21 -3.81 -15.09
N GLU A 88 -10.15 -3.95 -16.03
CA GLU A 88 -9.96 -3.57 -17.44
C GLU A 88 -9.63 -2.08 -17.58
N TYR A 89 -10.37 -1.21 -16.90
CA TYR A 89 -10.13 0.24 -16.90
C TYR A 89 -8.78 0.60 -16.28
N THR A 90 -8.43 -0.02 -15.16
CA THR A 90 -7.14 0.21 -14.50
C THR A 90 -6.00 -0.20 -15.43
N LYS A 91 -6.08 -1.35 -16.09
CA LYS A 91 -5.08 -1.76 -17.10
C LYS A 91 -5.02 -0.79 -18.28
N LYS A 92 -6.18 -0.32 -18.75
CA LYS A 92 -6.29 0.56 -19.92
C LYS A 92 -5.76 1.98 -19.68
N TYR A 93 -5.97 2.53 -18.49
CA TYR A 93 -5.67 3.94 -18.20
C TYR A 93 -4.51 4.15 -17.22
N HIS A 94 -4.14 3.14 -16.43
CA HIS A 94 -3.15 3.25 -15.35
C HIS A 94 -2.15 2.07 -15.29
N GLY A 95 -2.30 1.05 -16.14
CA GLY A 95 -1.37 -0.07 -16.25
C GLY A 95 -0.15 0.31 -17.08
N ALA A 96 0.83 0.95 -16.43
CA ALA A 96 2.21 1.03 -16.93
C ALA A 96 2.98 -0.22 -16.48
#